data_AF-A0A6B3FCC1-F1
#
_entry.id   AF-A0A6B3FCC1-F1
#
_cell.length_a   1.000
_cell.length_b   1.000
_cell.length_c   1.000
_cell.angle_alpha   90.00
_cell.angle_beta   90.00
_cell.angle_gamma   90.00
#
_symmetry.space_group_name_H-M   'P 1'
#
loop_
_entity.id
_entity.type
_entity.pdbx_description
1 polymer ?
#
loop_
_entity_poly.entity_id
_entity_poly.type
_entity_poly.pdbx_seq_one_letter_code
_entity_poly.pdbx_strand_id
1 'polypeptide(L)'
;MPRRTVTLLTSTLVLVALLCAGVLIPVPYAEMSPGPTVNTLGDHGGEPVLQVSGRKTYEASGHLNMTTVRVTSPDYRMNLPEAVWGWLSGDSIIVPHDNLYPEGTTEEQSTQENAEE
;
A
#
# COMPACT_ATOMS: atom_id res chain seq x y z
N MET A 1 -33.21 -36.81 12.10
CA MET A 1 -32.77 -35.46 12.53
C MET A 1 -33.91 -34.48 12.31
N PRO A 2 -34.26 -33.63 13.29
CA PRO A 2 -35.31 -32.63 13.09
C PRO A 2 -34.86 -31.67 11.98
N ARG A 3 -35.75 -31.39 11.01
CA ARG A 3 -35.47 -30.55 9.82
C ARG A 3 -34.80 -29.21 10.16
N ARG A 4 -35.16 -28.63 11.31
CA ARG A 4 -34.59 -27.39 11.86
C ARG A 4 -33.09 -27.48 12.17
N THR A 5 -32.63 -28.59 12.73
CA THR A 5 -31.20 -28.80 13.04
C THR A 5 -30.38 -29.00 11.78
N VAL A 6 -30.94 -29.64 10.76
CA VAL A 6 -30.26 -29.77 9.45
C VAL A 6 -30.10 -28.40 8.81
N THR A 7 -31.16 -27.59 8.75
CA THR A 7 -31.08 -26.23 8.18
C THR A 7 -30.10 -25.35 8.95
N LEU A 8 -30.09 -25.40 10.29
CA LEU A 8 -29.13 -24.64 11.10
C LEU A 8 -27.69 -25.09 10.85
N LEU A 9 -27.41 -26.40 10.85
CA LEU A 9 -26.06 -26.92 10.57
C LEU A 9 -25.58 -26.55 9.17
N THR A 10 -26.44 -26.71 8.16
CA THR A 10 -26.11 -26.34 6.78
C THR A 10 -25.85 -24.84 6.66
N SER A 11 -26.70 -23.99 7.28
CA SER A 11 -26.51 -22.54 7.26
C SER A 11 -25.21 -22.11 7.95
N THR A 12 -24.89 -22.68 9.10
CA THR A 12 -23.65 -22.38 9.81
C THR A 12 -22.43 -22.84 9.01
N LEU A 13 -22.48 -24.02 8.41
CA LEU A 13 -21.37 -24.53 7.59
C LEU A 13 -21.13 -23.65 6.36
N VAL A 14 -22.20 -23.21 5.68
CA VAL A 14 -22.09 -22.27 4.56
C VAL A 14 -21.53 -20.93 5.01
N LEU A 15 -22.00 -20.39 6.14
CA LEU A 15 -21.49 -19.14 6.68
C LEU A 15 -19.98 -19.23 6.98
N VAL A 16 -19.55 -20.30 7.65
CA VAL A 16 -18.13 -20.54 7.93
C VAL A 16 -17.31 -20.63 6.64
N ALA A 17 -17.81 -21.35 5.64
CA ALA A 17 -17.14 -21.46 4.34
C ALA A 17 -16.97 -20.10 3.65
N LEU A 18 -18.01 -19.24 3.68
CA LEU A 18 -17.95 -17.90 3.11
C LEU A 18 -16.97 -16.98 3.87
N LEU A 19 -16.95 -17.06 5.20
CA LEU A 19 -15.99 -16.30 6.01
C LEU A 19 -14.55 -16.76 5.72
N CYS A 20 -14.31 -18.07 5.62
CA CYS A 20 -13.01 -18.60 5.22
C CYS A 20 -12.62 -18.11 3.82
N ALA A 21 -13.54 -18.13 2.86
CA ALA A 21 -13.28 -17.62 1.52
C ALA A 21 -12.91 -16.13 1.54
N GLY A 22 -13.62 -15.30 2.29
CA GLY A 22 -13.34 -13.85 2.38
C GLY A 22 -11.98 -13.52 3.01
N VAL A 23 -11.47 -14.37 3.90
CA VAL A 23 -10.16 -14.16 4.55
C VAL A 23 -9.02 -14.76 3.71
N LEU A 24 -9.25 -15.89 3.05
CA LEU A 24 -8.20 -16.64 2.36
C LEU A 24 -8.03 -16.25 0.89
N ILE A 25 -9.06 -15.70 0.26
CA ILE A 25 -8.99 -15.27 -1.14
C ILE A 25 -8.53 -13.81 -1.19
N PRO A 26 -7.40 -13.50 -1.85
CA PRO A 26 -6.92 -12.14 -1.97
C PRO A 26 -7.80 -11.32 -2.90
N VAL A 27 -7.88 -10.02 -2.64
CA VAL A 27 -8.63 -9.05 -3.44
C VAL A 27 -7.66 -8.20 -4.30
N PRO A 28 -8.08 -7.75 -5.50
CA PRO A 28 -7.22 -7.01 -6.44
C PRO A 28 -7.10 -5.52 -6.06
N TYR A 29 -6.69 -5.24 -4.83
CA TYR A 29 -6.54 -3.89 -4.31
C TYR A 29 -5.18 -3.74 -3.60
N ALA A 30 -4.69 -2.50 -3.54
CA ALA A 30 -3.50 -2.09 -2.82
C ALA A 30 -3.84 -0.95 -1.86
N GLU A 31 -3.02 -0.79 -0.82
CA GLU A 31 -3.13 0.30 0.14
C GLU A 31 -2.09 1.37 -0.19
N MET A 32 -2.51 2.63 -0.16
CA MET A 32 -1.62 3.79 -0.21
C MET A 32 -1.82 4.62 1.05
N SER A 33 -0.73 4.95 1.74
CA SER A 33 -0.72 5.72 2.99
C SER A 33 0.33 6.85 2.97
N PRO A 34 0.17 7.92 3.77
CA PRO A 34 1.15 8.99 3.86
C PRO A 34 2.52 8.49 4.33
N GLY A 35 3.55 8.78 3.53
CA GLY A 35 4.94 8.54 3.85
C GLY A 35 5.52 9.56 4.82
N PRO A 36 6.71 9.32 5.39
CA PRO A 36 7.38 10.32 6.20
C PRO A 36 7.72 11.57 5.35
N THR A 37 7.78 12.72 6.01
CA THR A 37 8.30 13.94 5.38
C THR A 37 9.80 14.01 5.59
N VAL A 38 10.54 14.34 4.53
CA VAL A 38 12.00 14.48 4.56
C VAL A 38 12.37 15.93 4.25
N ASN A 39 13.23 16.54 5.06
CA ASN A 39 13.76 17.87 4.78
C ASN A 39 14.90 17.77 3.77
N THR A 40 14.69 18.27 2.56
CA THR A 40 15.65 18.12 1.46
C THR A 40 16.84 19.08 1.55
N LEU A 41 16.78 20.08 2.45
CA LEU A 41 17.91 20.98 2.76
C LEU A 41 18.88 20.41 3.80
N GLY A 42 18.55 19.27 4.41
CA GLY A 42 19.37 18.63 5.42
C GLY A 42 19.80 17.23 5.02
N ASP A 43 20.22 16.46 6.03
CA ASP A 43 20.68 15.09 5.86
C ASP A 43 19.60 14.08 6.25
N HIS A 44 19.54 12.96 5.54
CA HIS A 44 18.73 11.81 5.90
C HIS A 44 19.61 10.57 5.90
N GLY A 45 19.72 9.88 7.03
CA GLY A 45 20.58 8.69 7.15
C GLY A 45 22.08 8.97 7.06
N GLY A 46 22.50 10.23 7.24
CA GLY A 46 23.91 10.65 7.20
C GLY A 46 24.42 11.13 5.84
N GLU A 47 23.56 11.14 4.81
CA GLU A 47 23.85 11.70 3.49
C GLU A 47 22.91 12.89 3.20
N PRO A 48 23.38 13.94 2.52
CA PRO A 48 22.53 15.02 2.02
C PRO A 48 21.40 14.49 1.13
N VAL A 49 20.17 14.93 1.40
CA VAL A 49 18.99 14.48 0.64
C VAL A 49 19.02 14.99 -0.81
N LEU A 50 19.62 16.16 -1.05
CA LEU A 50 19.81 16.74 -2.38
C LEU A 50 21.28 17.10 -2.61
N GLN A 51 21.86 16.56 -3.68
CA GLN A 51 23.22 16.88 -4.11
C GLN A 51 23.21 17.52 -5.50
N VAL A 52 23.62 18.79 -5.58
CA VAL A 52 23.67 19.54 -6.84
C VAL A 52 25.10 19.57 -7.38
N SER A 53 25.30 18.93 -8.53
CA SER A 53 26.59 18.88 -9.22
C SER A 53 26.72 19.93 -10.34
N GLY A 54 27.92 20.47 -10.53
CA GLY A 54 28.26 21.32 -11.69
C GLY A 54 27.75 22.76 -11.62
N ARG A 55 27.17 23.20 -10.50
CA ARG A 55 26.68 24.57 -10.28
C ARG A 55 26.96 25.03 -8.86
N LYS A 56 27.08 26.35 -8.67
CA LYS A 56 27.26 26.95 -7.33
C LYS A 56 25.95 26.86 -6.54
N THR A 57 26.00 26.28 -5.35
CA THR A 57 24.92 26.27 -4.37
C THR A 57 25.12 27.38 -3.33
N TYR A 58 24.06 27.67 -2.58
CA TYR A 58 24.05 28.65 -1.50
C TYR A 58 23.49 27.99 -0.25
N GLU A 59 23.96 28.39 0.93
CA GLU A 59 23.36 27.91 2.18
C GLU A 59 21.92 28.37 2.26
N ALA A 60 21.02 27.41 2.46
CA ALA A 60 19.62 27.64 2.72
C ALA A 60 19.35 27.33 4.20
N SER A 61 18.52 28.15 4.83
CA SER A 61 18.07 27.92 6.21
C SER A 61 16.59 27.55 6.22
N GLY A 62 16.16 26.81 7.25
CA GLY A 62 14.78 26.34 7.39
C GLY A 62 14.56 24.93 6.84
N HIS A 63 13.35 24.68 6.34
CA HIS A 63 12.92 23.37 5.88
C HIS A 63 12.32 23.44 4.47
N LEU A 64 12.82 22.61 3.57
CA LEU A 64 12.16 22.28 2.31
C LEU A 64 11.66 20.85 2.43
N ASN A 65 10.40 20.71 2.82
CA ASN A 65 9.81 19.42 3.14
C ASN A 65 9.33 18.71 1.86
N MET A 66 9.88 17.53 1.61
CA MET A 66 9.40 16.58 0.61
C MET A 66 8.47 15.57 1.29
N THR A 67 7.21 15.55 0.85
CA THR A 67 6.21 14.58 1.31
C THR A 67 6.29 13.33 0.46
N THR A 68 6.44 12.18 1.08
CA THR A 68 6.43 10.89 0.38
C THR A 68 5.08 10.20 0.56
N VAL A 69 4.76 9.26 -0.32
CA VAL A 69 3.63 8.34 -0.17
C VAL A 69 4.17 6.92 -0.11
N ARG A 70 3.60 6.07 0.76
CA ARG A 70 3.90 4.64 0.80
C ARG A 70 2.80 3.90 0.08
N VAL A 71 3.21 3.01 -0.82
CA VAL A 71 2.34 2.04 -1.46
C VAL A 71 2.74 0.64 -1.03
N THR A 72 1.76 -0.23 -0.89
CA THR A 72 1.99 -1.65 -0.67
C THR A 72 2.74 -2.27 -1.86
N SER A 73 3.67 -3.19 -1.59
CA SER A 73 4.46 -3.89 -2.61
C SER A 73 3.58 -4.63 -3.65
N PRO A 74 4.06 -4.79 -4.89
CA PRO A 74 3.37 -5.54 -5.95
C PRO A 74 2.95 -6.95 -5.54
N ASP A 75 3.82 -7.66 -4.80
CA ASP A 75 3.59 -9.04 -4.35
C ASP A 75 2.63 -9.16 -3.16
N TYR A 76 2.25 -8.06 -2.53
CA TYR A 76 1.37 -8.11 -1.37
C TYR A 76 -0.06 -8.48 -1.77
N ARG A 77 -0.63 -9.39 -1.00
CA ARG A 77 -1.96 -9.93 -1.22
C ARG A 77 -2.89 -9.47 -0.11
N MET A 78 -3.63 -8.39 -0.38
CA MET A 78 -4.62 -7.88 0.56
C MET A 78 -5.81 -8.84 0.65
N ASN A 79 -6.31 -9.10 1.87
CA ASN A 79 -7.56 -9.84 2.07
C ASN A 79 -8.77 -8.90 2.21
N LEU A 80 -9.98 -9.44 2.16
CA LEU A 80 -11.21 -8.64 2.20
C LEU A 80 -11.39 -7.85 3.51
N PRO A 81 -11.14 -8.42 4.70
CA PRO A 81 -11.16 -7.66 5.95
C PRO A 81 -10.20 -6.46 5.97
N GLU A 82 -8.97 -6.63 5.50
CA GLU A 82 -7.97 -5.56 5.40
C GLU A 82 -8.44 -4.45 4.46
N ALA A 83 -8.97 -4.80 3.29
CA ALA A 83 -9.50 -3.82 2.34
C ALA A 83 -10.66 -3.01 2.93
N VAL A 84 -11.58 -3.66 3.66
CA VAL A 84 -12.68 -2.97 4.35
C VAL A 84 -12.15 -2.08 5.47
N TRP A 85 -11.16 -2.56 6.22
CA TRP A 85 -10.55 -1.77 7.31
C TRP A 85 -9.82 -0.54 6.78
N GLY A 86 -9.01 -0.68 5.74
CA GLY A 86 -8.30 0.42 5.12
C GLY A 86 -9.22 1.40 4.37
N TRP A 87 -10.39 0.96 3.92
CA TRP A 87 -11.41 1.87 3.40
C TRP A 87 -12.10 2.70 4.50
N LEU A 88 -12.20 2.15 5.71
CA LEU A 88 -12.75 2.84 6.88
C LEU A 88 -11.71 3.68 7.64
N SER A 89 -10.42 3.46 7.41
CA SER A 89 -9.36 4.26 8.03
C SER A 89 -9.29 5.65 7.38
N GLY A 90 -8.99 6.68 8.18
CA GLY A 90 -8.90 8.06 7.69
C GLY A 90 -7.56 8.41 7.03
N ASP A 91 -6.56 7.56 7.22
CA ASP A 91 -5.16 7.82 6.86
C ASP A 91 -4.65 6.92 5.73
N SER A 92 -5.48 6.02 5.19
CA SER A 92 -5.13 5.15 4.06
C SER A 92 -6.18 5.25 2.97
N ILE A 93 -5.77 5.06 1.72
CA ILE A 93 -6.67 4.92 0.59
C ILE A 93 -6.49 3.55 -0.05
N ILE A 94 -7.60 2.92 -0.39
CA ILE A 94 -7.63 1.64 -1.09
C ILE A 94 -7.82 1.90 -2.58
N VAL A 95 -6.87 1.45 -3.40
CA VAL A 95 -6.85 1.65 -4.85
C VAL A 95 -6.76 0.31 -5.58
N PRO A 96 -7.33 0.17 -6.79
CA PRO A 96 -7.12 -1.00 -7.63
C PRO A 96 -5.62 -1.25 -7.84
N HIS A 97 -5.19 -2.51 -7.70
CA HIS A 97 -3.78 -2.87 -7.85
C HIS A 97 -3.24 -2.49 -9.24
N ASP A 98 -4.05 -2.71 -10.28
CA ASP A 98 -3.72 -2.36 -11.68
C ASP A 98 -3.44 -0.86 -11.91
N ASN A 99 -3.94 0.04 -11.04
CA ASN A 99 -3.64 1.47 -11.15
C ASN A 99 -2.19 1.78 -10.76
N LEU A 100 -1.59 0.97 -9.90
CA LEU A 100 -0.20 1.12 -9.45
C LEU A 100 0.74 0.24 -10.26
N TYR A 101 0.30 -0.96 -10.62
CA TYR A 101 1.09 -1.96 -11.31
C TYR A 101 0.33 -2.52 -12.52
N PRO A 102 0.38 -1.83 -13.68
CA PRO A 102 -0.26 -2.31 -14.90
C PRO A 102 0.25 -3.71 -15.28
N GLU A 103 -0.62 -4.54 -15.86
CA GLU A 103 -0.25 -5.89 -16.32
C GLU A 103 0.99 -5.84 -17.24
N GLY A 104 2.08 -6.46 -16.79
CA GLY A 104 3.35 -6.53 -17.54
C GLY A 104 4.51 -5.74 -16.94
N THR A 105 4.29 -4.93 -15.90
CA THR A 105 5.37 -4.24 -15.18
C THR A 105 5.91 -5.12 -14.05
N THR A 106 7.19 -5.46 -14.08
CA THR A 106 7.85 -6.23 -13.01
C THR A 106 8.26 -5.32 -11.84
N GLU A 107 8.45 -5.87 -10.63
CA GLU A 107 8.95 -5.10 -9.47
C GLU A 107 10.25 -4.33 -9.79
N GLU A 108 11.11 -4.91 -10.64
CA GLU A 108 12.35 -4.30 -11.10
C GLU A 108 12.11 -3.07 -11.99
N GLN A 109 11.08 -3.09 -12.85
CA GLN A 109 10.72 -1.94 -13.68
C GLN A 109 10.14 -0.80 -12.85
N SER A 110 9.24 -1.10 -11.90
CA SER A 110 8.71 -0.05 -10.99
C SER A 110 9.78 0.53 -10.07
N THR A 111 10.77 -0.26 -9.65
CA THR A 111 11.89 0.25 -8.86
C THR A 111 12.83 1.11 -9.69
N GLN A 112 13.06 0.75 -10.97
CA GLN A 112 13.84 1.58 -11.89
C GLN A 112 13.16 2.91 -12.21
N GLU A 113 11.86 2.90 -12.50
CA GLU A 113 11.11 4.12 -12.83
C GLU A 113 11.10 5.12 -11.66
N ASN A 114 10.88 4.64 -10.43
CA ASN A 114 10.95 5.47 -9.21
C ASN A 114 12.38 5.94 -8.87
N ALA A 115 13.43 5.33 -9.44
CA ALA A 115 14.82 5.74 -9.23
C ALA A 115 15.34 6.67 -10.34
N GLU A 116 14.64 6.75 -11.47
CA GLU A 116 14.95 7.64 -12.60
C GLU A 116 14.17 8.97 -12.56
N GLU A 117 13.04 9.04 -11.84
CA GLU A 117 12.35 10.30 -11.48
C GLU A 117 12.92 10.97 -10.21
#